data_AF-A0A8D2NG13-F1
#
_entry.id   AF-A0A8D2NG13-F1
#
_cell.length_a   1.000
_cell.length_b   1.000
_cell.length_c   1.000
_cell.angle_alpha   90.00
_cell.angle_beta   90.00
_cell.angle_gamma   90.00
#
_symmetry.space_group_name_H-M   'P 1'
#
loop_
_entity.id
_entity.type
_entity.pdbx_description
1 polymer ?
#
loop_
_entity_poly.entity_id
_entity_poly.type
_entity_poly.pdbx_seq_one_letter_code
_entity_poly.pdbx_strand_id
1 'polypeptide(L)'
;MAAEEPAEEPAEELAHAEVLELFQAALARLVQDPLLCDLPPQVTAEEIGSQVALEYGQAMTVRVCKADGETVPVVVVQNASVLELKKALRRHIQLRQARQGGVQHLSWKYIWRTYHLTFNGEKLADDRKKLREYGIRNRDEVSFIKKLRQ
;
A
#
# COMPACT_ATOMS: atom_id res chain seq x y z
N MET A 1 4.74 39.23 50.61
CA MET A 1 3.82 38.18 50.12
C MET A 1 4.45 37.62 48.86
N ALA A 2 5.14 36.50 48.97
CA ALA A 2 5.70 35.80 47.81
C ALA A 2 4.58 34.99 47.16
N ALA A 3 4.45 35.10 45.85
CA ALA A 3 3.49 34.35 45.05
C ALA A 3 3.89 32.87 45.04
N GLU A 4 2.97 31.98 45.41
CA GLU A 4 3.08 30.55 45.13
C GLU A 4 2.73 30.36 43.64
N GLU A 5 3.72 30.01 42.83
CA GLU A 5 3.48 29.48 41.49
C GLU A 5 2.83 28.08 41.63
N PRO A 6 1.79 27.76 40.83
CA PRO A 6 1.16 26.45 40.89
C PRO A 6 2.17 25.40 40.43
N ALA A 7 2.39 24.41 41.29
CA ALA A 7 3.23 23.25 40.98
C ALA A 7 2.71 22.56 39.71
N GLU A 8 3.55 22.51 38.66
CA GLU A 8 3.29 21.68 37.49
C GLU A 8 3.23 20.22 37.94
N GLU A 9 2.04 19.61 37.82
CA GLU A 9 1.86 18.19 38.05
C GLU A 9 2.74 17.40 37.06
N PRO A 10 3.49 16.39 37.50
CA PRO A 10 4.32 15.60 36.60
C PRO A 10 3.41 14.85 35.62
N ALA A 11 3.54 15.15 34.33
CA ALA A 11 2.86 14.40 33.29
C ALA A 11 3.26 12.92 33.40
N GLU A 12 2.30 12.04 33.70
CA GLU A 12 2.53 10.60 33.71
C GLU A 12 2.98 10.16 32.31
N GLU A 13 4.27 9.82 32.17
CA GLU A 13 4.82 9.29 30.93
C GLU A 13 4.27 7.88 30.70
N LEU A 14 3.17 7.79 29.96
CA LEU A 14 2.59 6.52 29.51
C LEU A 14 3.63 5.69 28.77
N ALA A 15 3.58 4.36 28.92
CA ALA A 15 4.45 3.49 28.16
C ALA A 15 4.13 3.62 26.66
N HIS A 16 5.15 3.54 25.79
CA HIS A 16 4.95 3.66 24.33
C HIS A 16 3.86 2.71 23.81
N ALA A 17 3.76 1.50 24.38
CA ALA A 17 2.73 0.53 24.02
C ALA A 17 1.31 1.04 24.34
N GLU A 18 1.10 1.64 25.51
CA GLU A 18 -0.21 2.17 25.94
C GLU A 18 -0.63 3.35 25.07
N VAL A 19 0.32 4.25 24.75
CA VAL A 19 0.08 5.36 23.82
C VAL A 19 -0.30 4.84 22.44
N LEU A 20 0.39 3.79 21.96
CA LEU A 20 0.12 3.19 20.67
C LEU A 20 -1.27 2.54 20.62
N GLU A 21 -1.66 1.84 21.69
CA GLU A 21 -2.99 1.23 21.81
C GLU A 21 -4.10 2.29 21.81
N LEU A 22 -3.95 3.36 22.59
CA LEU A 22 -4.89 4.48 22.62
C LEU A 22 -5.02 5.13 21.23
N PHE A 23 -3.88 5.37 20.57
CA PHE A 23 -3.85 5.95 19.23
C PHE A 23 -4.51 5.04 18.18
N GLN A 24 -4.23 3.74 18.20
CA GLN A 24 -4.86 2.76 17.31
C GLN A 24 -6.37 2.68 17.53
N ALA A 25 -6.82 2.71 18.78
CA ALA A 25 -8.25 2.72 19.11
C ALA A 25 -8.94 4.00 18.59
N ALA A 26 -8.30 5.16 18.72
CA ALA A 26 -8.82 6.42 18.18
C ALA A 26 -8.90 6.40 16.64
N LEU A 27 -7.87 5.92 15.95
CA LEU A 27 -7.87 5.75 14.49
C LEU A 27 -8.97 4.78 14.04
N ALA A 28 -9.14 3.66 14.72
CA ALA A 28 -10.17 2.68 14.39
C ALA A 28 -11.60 3.25 14.52
N ARG A 29 -11.81 4.23 15.40
CA ARG A 29 -13.09 4.96 15.50
C ARG A 29 -13.27 5.98 14.38
N LEU A 30 -12.21 6.71 14.02
CA LEU A 30 -12.27 7.69 12.92
C LEU A 30 -12.59 7.04 11.57
N VAL A 31 -12.00 5.88 11.29
CA VAL A 31 -12.21 5.14 10.03
C VAL A 31 -13.65 4.58 9.90
N GLN A 32 -14.46 4.59 10.96
CA GLN A 32 -15.88 4.23 10.88
C GLN A 32 -16.76 5.31 10.25
N ASP A 33 -16.24 6.53 10.06
CA ASP A 33 -16.93 7.58 9.33
C ASP A 33 -17.27 7.10 7.91
N PRO A 34 -18.53 7.25 7.43
CA PRO A 34 -18.90 6.90 6.05
C PRO A 34 -18.00 7.52 4.98
N LEU A 35 -17.42 8.69 5.25
CA LEU A 35 -16.50 9.38 4.34
C LEU A 35 -15.10 8.75 4.29
N LEU A 36 -14.75 7.88 5.25
CA LEU A 36 -13.43 7.24 5.37
C LEU A 36 -13.49 5.71 5.29
N CYS A 37 -14.63 5.15 4.86
CA CYS A 37 -14.86 3.71 4.82
C CYS A 37 -13.97 2.93 3.83
N ASP A 38 -13.25 3.64 2.96
CA ASP A 38 -12.27 3.11 2.01
C ASP A 38 -10.87 2.92 2.62
N LEU A 39 -10.64 3.44 3.84
CA LEU A 39 -9.37 3.29 4.56
C LEU A 39 -9.36 2.06 5.47
N PRO A 40 -8.21 1.37 5.57
CA PRO A 40 -8.05 0.26 6.50
C PRO A 40 -7.90 0.74 7.96
N PRO A 41 -8.22 -0.08 8.98
CA PRO A 41 -8.14 0.31 10.39
C PRO A 41 -6.74 0.73 10.86
N GLN A 42 -5.69 0.12 10.30
CA GLN A 42 -4.29 0.49 10.51
C GLN A 42 -3.75 1.20 9.27
N VAL A 43 -4.38 2.31 8.89
CA VAL A 43 -3.99 3.11 7.71
C VAL A 43 -2.61 3.75 7.89
N THR A 44 -1.83 3.75 6.82
CA THR A 44 -0.55 4.46 6.75
C THR A 44 -0.70 5.79 6.00
N ALA A 45 0.15 6.77 6.32
CA ALA A 45 0.14 8.07 5.62
C ALA A 45 0.27 7.94 4.08
N GLU A 46 0.99 6.91 3.61
CA GLU A 46 1.12 6.62 2.18
C GLU A 46 -0.20 6.14 1.56
N GLU A 47 -1.00 5.36 2.28
CA GLU A 47 -2.33 4.92 1.79
C GLU A 47 -3.30 6.10 1.74
N ILE A 48 -3.28 6.99 2.74
CA ILE A 48 -4.06 8.24 2.71
C ILE A 48 -3.67 9.07 1.49
N GLY A 49 -2.36 9.29 1.29
CA GLY A 49 -1.86 10.00 0.12
C GLY A 49 -2.27 9.35 -1.21
N SER A 50 -2.35 8.01 -1.23
CA SER A 50 -2.78 7.25 -2.40
C SER A 50 -4.28 7.42 -2.69
N GLN A 51 -5.14 7.42 -1.66
CA GLN A 51 -6.58 7.67 -1.85
C GLN A 51 -6.84 9.11 -2.29
N VAL A 52 -6.18 10.07 -1.64
CA VAL A 52 -6.25 11.48 -2.04
C VAL A 52 -5.83 11.64 -3.50
N ALA A 53 -4.74 11.00 -3.92
CA ALA A 53 -4.29 11.04 -5.31
C ALA A 53 -5.28 10.38 -6.28
N LEU A 54 -6.03 9.35 -5.86
CA LEU A 54 -7.09 8.76 -6.68
C LEU A 54 -8.26 9.72 -6.87
N GLU A 55 -8.69 10.39 -5.81
CA GLU A 55 -9.78 11.38 -5.85
C GLU A 55 -9.45 12.58 -6.74
N TYR A 56 -8.20 13.08 -6.68
CA TYR A 56 -7.70 14.12 -7.59
C TYR A 56 -7.37 13.62 -8.99
N GLY A 57 -7.59 12.33 -9.27
CA GLY A 57 -7.28 11.68 -10.53
C GLY A 57 -5.78 11.58 -10.84
N GLN A 58 -4.89 11.87 -9.90
CA GLN A 58 -3.42 11.83 -10.04
C GLN A 58 -2.83 10.42 -9.93
N ALA A 59 -3.60 9.48 -9.37
CA ALA A 59 -3.29 8.06 -9.33
C ALA A 59 -4.27 7.24 -10.17
N MET A 60 -3.90 5.98 -10.40
CA MET A 60 -4.72 4.98 -11.08
C MET A 60 -4.58 3.64 -10.38
N THR A 61 -5.63 2.83 -10.45
CA THR A 61 -5.67 1.49 -9.91
C THR A 61 -5.36 0.49 -11.02
N VAL A 62 -4.29 -0.28 -10.86
CA VAL A 62 -3.95 -1.41 -11.75
C VAL A 62 -4.32 -2.70 -11.03
N ARG A 63 -5.12 -3.54 -11.69
CA ARG A 63 -5.56 -4.83 -11.14
C ARG A 63 -4.51 -5.90 -11.45
N VAL A 64 -3.80 -6.36 -10.43
CA VAL A 64 -2.77 -7.40 -10.59
C VAL A 64 -3.38 -8.77 -10.32
N CYS A 65 -3.55 -9.57 -11.37
CA CYS A 65 -4.05 -10.93 -11.29
C CYS A 65 -2.93 -11.89 -10.90
N LYS A 66 -3.08 -12.51 -9.73
CA LYS A 66 -2.20 -13.59 -9.26
C LYS A 66 -2.47 -14.89 -10.02
N ALA A 67 -1.56 -15.85 -9.88
CA ALA A 67 -1.67 -17.15 -10.52
C ALA A 67 -2.81 -18.03 -9.97
N ASP A 68 -3.30 -17.74 -8.76
CA ASP A 68 -4.44 -18.40 -8.12
C ASP A 68 -5.81 -17.81 -8.54
N GLY A 69 -5.81 -16.80 -9.42
CA GLY A 69 -7.01 -16.10 -9.86
C GLY A 69 -7.43 -14.94 -8.95
N GLU A 70 -6.77 -14.73 -7.81
CA GLU A 70 -7.04 -13.57 -6.96
C GLU A 70 -6.54 -12.29 -7.64
N THR A 71 -7.37 -11.26 -7.66
CA THR A 71 -7.02 -9.94 -8.20
C THR A 71 -6.71 -8.96 -7.08
N VAL A 72 -5.54 -8.33 -7.14
CA VAL A 72 -5.09 -7.34 -6.17
C VAL A 72 -5.15 -5.95 -6.79
N PRO A 73 -6.00 -5.03 -6.30
CA PRO A 73 -6.03 -3.65 -6.78
C PRO A 73 -4.83 -2.88 -6.22
N VAL A 74 -3.89 -2.52 -7.09
CA VAL A 74 -2.68 -1.77 -6.72
C VAL A 74 -2.79 -0.34 -7.22
N VAL A 75 -2.69 0.62 -6.31
CA VAL A 75 -2.72 2.05 -6.63
C VAL A 75 -1.32 2.53 -6.99
N VAL A 76 -1.20 3.24 -8.10
CA VAL A 76 0.06 3.84 -8.58
C VAL A 76 -0.21 5.24 -9.15
N VAL A 77 0.80 6.11 -9.15
CA VAL A 77 0.67 7.43 -9.81
C VAL A 77 0.42 7.28 -11.31
N GLN A 78 -0.28 8.24 -11.94
CA GLN A 78 -0.64 8.18 -13.37
C GLN A 78 0.57 7.93 -14.28
N ASN A 79 1.73 8.53 -13.98
CA ASN A 79 2.97 8.40 -14.75
C ASN A 79 3.93 7.37 -14.13
N ALA A 80 3.40 6.35 -13.47
CA ALA A 80 4.22 5.33 -12.82
C ALA A 80 5.02 4.50 -13.84
N SER A 81 6.21 4.09 -13.45
CA SER A 81 7.00 3.07 -14.17
C SER A 81 6.61 1.65 -13.74
N VAL A 82 7.07 0.66 -14.51
CA VAL A 82 6.95 -0.76 -14.13
C VAL A 82 7.59 -1.03 -12.76
N LEU A 83 8.72 -0.38 -12.45
CA LEU A 83 9.36 -0.52 -11.14
C LEU A 83 8.46 -0.04 -10.00
N GLU A 84 7.78 1.09 -10.21
CA GLU A 84 6.85 1.66 -9.22
C GLU A 84 5.65 0.74 -9.00
N LEU A 85 5.11 0.13 -10.07
CA LEU A 85 4.08 -0.90 -9.94
C LEU A 85 4.54 -2.11 -9.13
N LYS A 86 5.74 -2.63 -9.39
CA LYS A 86 6.32 -3.76 -8.64
C LYS A 86 6.51 -3.41 -7.16
N LYS A 87 6.98 -2.19 -6.86
CA LYS A 87 7.14 -1.70 -5.48
C LYS A 87 5.80 -1.55 -4.79
N ALA A 88 4.81 -0.95 -5.45
CA ALA A 88 3.47 -0.76 -4.92
C ALA A 88 2.79 -2.10 -4.65
N LEU A 89 2.89 -3.08 -5.56
CA LEU A 89 2.38 -4.43 -5.34
C LEU A 89 3.06 -5.09 -4.12
N ARG A 90 4.38 -4.99 -4.02
CA ARG A 90 5.13 -5.52 -2.87
C ARG A 90 4.63 -4.92 -1.57
N ARG A 91 4.51 -3.59 -1.53
CA ARG A 91 4.06 -2.87 -0.34
C ARG A 91 2.63 -3.26 0.03
N HIS A 92 1.73 -3.31 -0.95
CA HIS A 92 0.33 -3.69 -0.74
C HIS A 92 0.21 -5.07 -0.11
N ILE A 93 0.90 -6.08 -0.65
CA ILE A 93 0.87 -7.43 -0.08
C ILE A 93 1.48 -7.47 1.33
N GLN A 94 2.60 -6.75 1.55
CA GLN A 94 3.25 -6.70 2.86
C GLN A 94 2.35 -6.06 3.92
N LEU A 95 1.68 -4.94 3.61
CA LEU A 95 0.73 -4.30 4.50
C LEU A 95 -0.46 -5.21 4.78
N ARG A 96 -1.05 -5.82 3.74
CA ARG A 96 -2.18 -6.75 3.91
C ARG A 96 -1.82 -7.93 4.83
N GLN A 97 -0.62 -8.49 4.69
CA GLN A 97 -0.17 -9.60 5.54
C GLN A 97 0.05 -9.18 6.99
N ALA A 98 0.69 -8.03 7.22
CA ALA A 98 0.91 -7.50 8.56
C ALA A 98 -0.42 -7.32 9.32
N ARG A 99 -1.47 -6.85 8.63
CA ARG A 99 -2.82 -6.70 9.19
C ARG A 99 -3.53 -8.01 9.49
N GLN A 100 -3.26 -9.05 8.70
CA GLN A 100 -3.83 -10.39 8.89
C GLN A 100 -3.06 -11.21 9.94
N GLY A 101 -2.08 -10.64 10.63
CA GLY A 101 -1.23 -11.35 11.60
C GLY A 101 -0.30 -12.38 10.95
N GLY A 102 -0.11 -12.31 9.63
CA GLY A 102 0.72 -13.26 8.89
C GLY A 102 2.20 -12.91 8.92
N VAL A 103 3.06 -13.89 9.22
CA VAL A 103 4.53 -13.76 9.21
C VAL A 103 5.16 -14.28 7.90
N GLN A 104 4.34 -14.59 6.88
CA GLN A 104 4.85 -15.19 5.64
C GLN A 104 5.65 -14.18 4.81
N HIS A 105 6.97 -14.32 4.82
CA HIS A 105 7.84 -13.54 3.95
C HIS A 105 7.82 -14.06 2.51
N LEU A 106 7.22 -13.29 1.58
CA LEU A 106 7.42 -13.52 0.15
C LEU A 106 8.83 -13.09 -0.27
N SER A 107 9.57 -13.99 -0.90
CA SER A 107 10.82 -13.64 -1.58
C SER A 107 10.50 -12.91 -2.89
N TRP A 108 10.37 -11.60 -2.83
CA TRP A 108 10.16 -10.75 -4.01
C TRP A 108 11.27 -10.89 -5.03
N LYS A 109 12.51 -11.11 -4.58
CA LYS A 109 13.63 -11.45 -5.47
C LYS A 109 13.36 -12.71 -6.27
N TYR A 110 12.81 -13.76 -5.64
CA TYR A 110 12.41 -14.97 -6.34
C TYR A 110 11.27 -14.71 -7.32
N ILE A 111 10.24 -13.96 -6.92
CA ILE A 111 9.08 -13.65 -7.75
C ILE A 111 9.51 -12.92 -9.03
N TRP A 112 10.27 -11.84 -8.90
CA TRP A 112 10.73 -11.05 -10.05
C TRP A 112 11.76 -11.78 -10.92
N ARG A 113 12.51 -12.72 -10.33
CA ARG A 113 13.37 -13.62 -11.11
C ARG A 113 12.55 -14.63 -11.91
N THR A 114 11.49 -15.18 -11.33
CA THR A 114 10.75 -16.34 -11.86
C THR A 114 9.57 -15.96 -12.75
N TYR A 115 8.99 -14.77 -12.57
CA TYR A 115 7.80 -14.33 -13.28
C TYR A 115 7.99 -12.95 -13.94
N HIS A 116 7.25 -12.71 -15.02
CA HIS A 116 7.00 -11.37 -15.56
C HIS A 116 5.58 -10.93 -15.24
N LEU A 117 5.37 -9.62 -15.11
CA LEU A 117 4.06 -9.04 -15.32
C LEU A 117 3.82 -8.91 -16.83
N THR A 118 2.59 -9.16 -17.25
CA THR A 118 2.17 -9.05 -18.65
C THR A 118 0.89 -8.25 -18.78
N PHE A 119 0.81 -7.47 -19.86
CA PHE A 119 -0.37 -6.75 -20.28
C PHE A 119 -0.58 -7.01 -21.78
N ASN A 120 -1.77 -7.50 -22.16
CA ASN A 120 -2.10 -7.83 -23.55
C ASN A 120 -1.03 -8.68 -24.29
N GLY A 121 -0.40 -9.61 -23.57
CA GLY A 121 0.68 -10.45 -24.10
C GLY A 121 2.07 -9.80 -24.15
N GLU A 122 2.18 -8.49 -23.94
CA GLU A 122 3.47 -7.78 -23.81
C GLU A 122 4.02 -7.95 -22.39
N LYS A 123 5.31 -8.28 -22.27
CA LYS A 123 6.01 -8.42 -20.99
C LYS A 123 6.48 -7.06 -20.50
N LEU A 124 6.13 -6.72 -19.26
CA LEU A 124 6.65 -5.55 -18.54
C LEU A 124 8.08 -5.84 -18.03
N ALA A 125 9.03 -5.89 -18.97
CA ALA A 125 10.42 -6.25 -18.70
C ALA A 125 11.30 -5.03 -18.37
N ASP A 126 10.97 -3.84 -18.88
CA ASP A 126 11.71 -2.61 -18.62
C ASP A 126 11.14 -1.88 -17.40
N ASP A 127 11.94 -1.81 -16.34
CA ASP A 127 11.61 -1.16 -15.08
C ASP A 127 11.49 0.37 -15.18
N ARG A 128 12.07 0.99 -16.22
CA ARG A 128 12.06 2.44 -16.44
C ARG A 128 10.89 2.91 -17.31
N LYS A 129 10.42 2.05 -18.22
CA LYS A 129 9.30 2.36 -19.12
C LYS A 129 8.02 2.62 -18.32
N LYS A 130 7.27 3.66 -18.70
CA LYS A 130 6.02 4.02 -18.02
C LYS A 130 4.91 3.05 -18.37
N LEU A 131 4.00 2.82 -17.43
CA LEU A 131 2.84 1.94 -17.64
C LEU A 131 1.98 2.39 -18.83
N ARG A 132 1.83 3.71 -19.01
CA ARG A 132 1.11 4.29 -20.14
C ARG A 132 1.74 3.99 -21.49
N GLU A 133 3.06 3.82 -21.57
CA GLU A 133 3.76 3.45 -22.79
C GLU A 133 3.53 1.98 -23.18
N TYR A 134 3.03 1.16 -22.25
CA TYR A 134 2.50 -0.17 -22.53
C TYR A 134 0.99 -0.14 -22.86
N GLY A 135 0.36 1.04 -22.85
CA GLY A 135 -1.08 1.21 -23.03
C GLY A 135 -1.93 0.90 -21.78
N ILE A 136 -1.30 0.71 -20.61
CA ILE A 136 -2.01 0.42 -19.35
C ILE A 136 -2.68 1.70 -18.83
N ARG A 137 -3.97 1.60 -18.57
CA ARG A 137 -4.83 2.67 -18.05
C ARG A 137 -5.45 2.29 -16.71
N ASN A 138 -6.24 3.22 -16.16
CA ASN A 138 -6.95 2.99 -14.91
C ASN A 138 -7.90 1.79 -15.03
N ARG A 139 -7.87 0.93 -14.02
CA ARG A 139 -8.63 -0.33 -13.88
C ARG A 139 -8.26 -1.44 -14.86
N ASP A 140 -7.20 -1.28 -15.65
CA ASP A 140 -6.68 -2.35 -16.49
C ASP A 140 -6.06 -3.48 -15.65
N GLU A 141 -6.03 -4.67 -16.24
CA GLU A 141 -5.55 -5.89 -15.60
C GLU A 141 -4.17 -6.28 -16.13
N VAL A 142 -3.26 -6.59 -15.22
CA VAL A 142 -1.96 -7.19 -15.53
C VAL A 142 -1.84 -8.53 -14.83
N SER A 143 -1.23 -9.51 -15.48
CA SER A 143 -1.14 -10.87 -14.96
C SER A 143 0.31 -11.33 -14.81
N PHE A 144 0.53 -12.30 -13.92
CA PHE A 144 1.82 -12.97 -13.83
C PHE A 144 1.95 -14.07 -14.87
N ILE A 145 3.06 -14.09 -15.61
CA ILE A 145 3.47 -15.23 -16.45
C ILE A 145 4.80 -15.79 -15.97
N LYS A 146 4.92 -17.11 -15.94
CA LYS A 146 6.18 -17.79 -15.58
C LYS A 146 7.21 -17.60 -16.68
N LYS A 147 8.44 -17.27 -16.31
CA LYS A 147 9.56 -17.25 -17.27
C LYS A 147 9.88 -18.68 -17.68
N LEU A 148 9.98 -18.91 -18.98
CA LEU A 148 10.55 -20.14 -19.51
C LEU A 148 12.03 -20.17 -19.12
N ARG A 149 12.50 -21.28 -18.55
CA ARG A 149 13.94 -21.48 -18.34
C ARG A 149 14.56 -21.66 -19.72
N GLN A 150 15.59 -20.88 -20.03
CA GLN A 150 16.57 -21.29 -21.05
C GLN A 150 17.45 -22.39 -20.46
#